data_AF-A0A0J9WVZ5-F1
#
_entry.id   AF-A0A0J9WVZ5-F1
#
_cell.length_a   1.000
_cell.length_b   1.000
_cell.length_c   1.000
_cell.angle_alpha   90.00
_cell.angle_beta   90.00
_cell.angle_gamma   90.00
#
_symmetry.space_group_name_H-M   'P 1'
#
loop_
_entity.id
_entity.type
_entity.pdbx_description
1 polymer ?
#
loop_
_entity_poly.entity_id
_entity_poly.type
_entity_poly.pdbx_seq_one_letter_code
_entity_poly.pdbx_strand_id
1 'polypeptide(L)'
;MGLFASVSEHRELLVCALLGLFVIKKLVVYSKLRQFGGPRWTGFSDWPHSWAMLQDRCHELYEQANLKHGPIARVAPNILITSSPELWIHVNNKPGYKRSDWYYNACRIEYRRDNVFSQTDNQKHEQRRKQMAPGYSGRENPHLENSVDERVQEFLDLIPQQYLTLDIISGIGFGKPFRHGAERLGC
;
A
#
# COMPACT_ATOMS: atom_id res chain seq x y z
N MET A 1 5.67 48.34 8.67
CA MET A 1 5.20 48.32 7.26
C MET A 1 6.33 48.18 6.22
N GLY A 2 7.62 48.01 6.59
CA GLY A 2 8.72 47.91 5.61
C GLY A 2 9.05 46.50 5.08
N LEU A 3 8.73 45.44 5.84
CA LEU A 3 9.06 44.06 5.44
C LEU A 3 8.27 43.59 4.20
N PHE A 4 6.97 43.93 4.12
CA PHE A 4 6.14 43.55 2.97
C PHE A 4 6.53 44.29 1.67
N ALA A 5 7.04 45.52 1.77
CA ALA A 5 7.53 46.28 0.62
C ALA A 5 8.87 45.70 0.10
N SER A 6 9.80 45.37 0.98
CA SER A 6 11.08 44.75 0.61
C SER A 6 10.93 43.35 0.00
N VAL A 7 10.00 42.54 0.50
CA VAL A 7 9.68 41.22 -0.09
C VAL A 7 9.08 41.35 -1.51
N SER A 8 8.34 42.42 -1.78
CA SER A 8 7.74 42.72 -3.09
C SER A 8 8.78 43.10 -4.15
N GLU A 9 9.81 43.85 -3.76
CA GLU A 9 10.92 44.26 -4.64
C GLU A 9 11.86 43.09 -4.98
N HIS A 10 12.06 42.17 -4.05
CA HIS A 10 12.94 41.01 -4.26
C HIS A 10 12.19 39.73 -4.66
N ARG A 11 10.89 39.82 -5.02
CA ARG A 11 10.07 38.64 -5.35
C ARG A 11 10.68 37.79 -6.46
N GLU A 12 11.25 38.42 -7.47
CA GLU A 12 11.82 37.73 -8.64
C GLU A 12 13.10 36.99 -8.26
N LEU A 13 13.96 37.62 -7.45
CA LEU A 13 15.16 36.99 -6.91
C LEU A 13 14.82 35.82 -5.99
N LEU A 14 13.78 35.95 -5.16
CA LEU A 14 13.29 34.87 -4.31
C LEU A 14 12.74 33.70 -5.14
N VAL A 15 11.95 33.98 -6.18
CA VAL A 15 11.44 32.95 -7.08
C VAL A 15 12.59 32.25 -7.81
N CYS A 16 13.54 32.99 -8.38
CA CYS A 16 14.71 32.44 -9.03
C CYS A 16 15.58 31.60 -8.07
N ALA A 17 15.78 32.06 -6.83
CA ALA A 17 16.51 31.32 -5.82
C ALA A 17 15.79 30.02 -5.43
N LEU A 18 14.46 30.06 -5.23
CA LEU A 18 13.66 28.87 -4.93
C LEU A 18 13.66 27.87 -6.09
N LEU A 19 13.54 28.34 -7.34
CA LEU A 19 13.64 27.51 -8.53
C LEU A 19 15.03 26.89 -8.66
N GLY A 20 16.09 27.68 -8.45
CA GLY A 20 17.46 27.19 -8.44
C GLY A 20 17.68 26.10 -7.39
N LEU A 21 17.23 26.32 -6.15
CA LEU A 21 17.27 25.33 -5.07
C LEU A 21 16.47 24.07 -5.41
N PHE A 22 15.31 24.21 -6.04
CA PHE A 22 14.48 23.09 -6.47
C PHE A 22 15.19 22.25 -7.55
N VAL A 23 15.76 22.90 -8.57
CA VAL A 23 16.51 22.22 -9.64
C VAL A 23 17.74 21.52 -9.07
N ILE A 24 18.52 22.19 -8.20
CA ILE A 24 19.68 21.58 -7.54
C ILE A 24 19.25 20.35 -6.75
N LYS A 25 18.18 20.43 -5.95
CA LYS A 25 17.65 19.27 -5.20
C LYS A 25 17.29 18.12 -6.14
N LYS A 26 16.58 18.38 -7.23
CA LYS A 26 16.20 17.35 -8.22
C LYS A 26 17.43 16.72 -8.88
N LEU A 27 18.44 17.51 -9.24
CA LEU A 27 19.70 17.02 -9.81
C LEU A 27 20.49 16.15 -8.83
N VAL A 28 20.56 16.55 -7.56
CA VAL A 28 21.24 15.77 -6.50
C VAL A 28 20.53 14.42 -6.27
N VAL A 29 19.19 14.41 -6.24
CA VAL A 29 18.43 13.16 -6.10
C VAL A 29 18.64 12.28 -7.33
N TYR A 30 18.58 12.87 -8.53
CA TYR A 30 18.82 12.16 -9.77
C TYR A 30 20.23 11.55 -9.81
N SER A 31 21.27 12.30 -9.42
CA SER A 31 22.65 11.82 -9.46
C SER A 31 22.89 10.64 -8.52
N LYS A 32 22.31 10.66 -7.31
CA LYS A 32 22.39 9.55 -6.34
C LYS A 32 21.82 8.23 -6.87
N LEU A 33 20.75 8.30 -7.65
CA LEU A 33 20.02 7.13 -8.16
C LEU A 33 20.22 6.91 -9.65
N ARG A 34 21.16 7.63 -10.29
CA ARG A 34 21.43 7.54 -11.73
C ARG A 34 21.99 6.17 -12.14
N GLN A 35 22.64 5.48 -11.22
CA GLN A 35 23.17 4.13 -11.45
C GLN A 35 22.07 3.08 -11.68
N PHE A 36 20.84 3.35 -11.21
CA PHE A 36 19.72 2.43 -11.38
C PHE A 36 18.95 2.77 -12.65
N GLY A 37 18.76 1.74 -13.49
CA GLY A 37 17.91 1.83 -14.67
C GLY A 37 16.43 1.98 -14.29
N GLY A 38 15.61 2.48 -15.20
CA GLY A 38 14.17 2.57 -14.99
C GLY A 38 13.43 3.02 -16.24
N PRO A 39 12.08 2.91 -16.24
CA PRO A 39 11.25 3.41 -17.32
C PRO A 39 11.50 4.90 -17.62
N ARG A 40 11.11 5.35 -18.81
CA ARG A 40 11.25 6.76 -19.20
C ARG A 40 10.56 7.66 -18.16
N TRP A 41 11.14 8.82 -17.90
CA TRP A 41 10.65 9.86 -16.97
C TRP A 41 10.75 9.56 -15.47
N THR A 42 11.02 8.31 -15.05
CA THR A 42 11.09 7.95 -13.62
C THR A 42 12.24 8.61 -12.87
N GLY A 43 13.25 9.12 -13.57
CA GLY A 43 14.33 9.88 -12.94
C GLY A 43 13.95 11.31 -12.53
N PHE A 44 12.94 11.91 -13.17
CA PHE A 44 12.61 13.33 -12.97
C PHE A 44 11.22 13.55 -12.35
N SER A 45 10.26 12.70 -12.70
CA SER A 45 8.86 12.82 -12.29
C SER A 45 8.37 11.55 -11.61
N ASP A 46 7.55 11.73 -10.57
CA ASP A 46 6.79 10.67 -9.89
C ASP A 46 5.59 10.18 -10.72
N TRP A 47 5.26 10.89 -11.80
CA TRP A 47 4.10 10.60 -12.65
C TRP A 47 3.97 9.13 -13.08
N PRO A 48 5.02 8.46 -13.61
CA PRO A 48 4.89 7.06 -14.02
C PRO A 48 4.54 6.13 -12.86
N HIS A 49 5.06 6.41 -11.66
CA HIS A 49 4.76 5.64 -10.46
C HIS A 49 3.32 5.87 -10.01
N SER A 50 2.86 7.11 -9.93
CA SER A 50 1.47 7.43 -9.58
C SER A 50 0.48 6.80 -10.58
N TRP A 51 0.79 6.87 -11.88
CA TRP A 51 -0.01 6.22 -12.92
C TRP A 51 -0.04 4.70 -12.76
N ALA A 52 1.09 4.07 -12.44
CA ALA A 52 1.15 2.64 -12.19
C ALA A 52 0.33 2.24 -10.97
N MET A 53 0.39 3.02 -9.88
CA MET A 53 -0.37 2.78 -8.64
C MET A 53 -1.88 2.88 -8.83
N LEU A 54 -2.35 3.72 -9.75
CA LEU A 54 -3.77 3.86 -10.05
C LEU A 54 -4.31 2.71 -10.94
N GLN A 55 -3.44 1.83 -11.44
CA GLN A 55 -3.83 0.65 -12.18
C GLN A 55 -3.90 -0.58 -11.27
N ASP A 56 -4.87 -1.45 -11.54
CA ASP A 56 -5.05 -2.72 -10.84
C ASP A 56 -3.84 -3.69 -11.03
N ARG A 57 -3.11 -3.50 -12.13
CA ARG A 57 -1.92 -4.27 -12.50
C ARG A 57 -0.58 -3.64 -12.11
N CYS A 58 -0.55 -2.83 -11.05
CA CYS A 58 0.66 -2.14 -10.62
C CYS A 58 1.86 -3.09 -10.38
N HIS A 59 1.57 -4.28 -9.84
CA HIS A 59 2.55 -5.32 -9.56
C HIS A 59 3.21 -5.86 -10.83
N GLU A 60 2.45 -6.08 -11.90
CA GLU A 60 2.98 -6.51 -13.20
C GLU A 60 3.88 -5.44 -13.82
N LEU A 61 3.51 -4.16 -13.71
CA LEU A 61 4.31 -3.05 -14.23
C LEU A 61 5.67 -2.95 -13.52
N TYR A 62 5.69 -3.22 -12.22
CA TYR A 62 6.92 -3.26 -11.42
C TYR A 62 7.78 -4.48 -11.73
N GLU A 63 7.15 -5.64 -11.92
CA GLU A 63 7.84 -6.85 -12.37
C GLU A 63 8.51 -6.60 -13.74
N GLN A 64 7.76 -6.07 -14.71
CA GLN A 64 8.28 -5.73 -16.04
C GLN A 64 9.45 -4.73 -15.97
N ALA A 65 9.38 -3.76 -15.05
CA ALA A 65 10.46 -2.81 -14.83
C ALA A 65 11.73 -3.51 -14.32
N ASN A 66 11.61 -4.43 -13.36
CA ASN A 66 12.75 -5.22 -12.86
C ASN A 66 13.30 -6.17 -13.93
N LEU A 67 12.43 -6.87 -14.67
CA LEU A 67 12.86 -7.76 -15.76
C LEU A 67 13.66 -7.00 -16.84
N LYS A 68 13.29 -5.75 -17.13
CA LYS A 68 13.94 -4.94 -18.16
C LYS A 68 15.20 -4.22 -17.70
N HIS A 69 15.23 -3.74 -16.45
CA HIS A 69 16.29 -2.86 -15.95
C HIS A 69 17.21 -3.51 -14.93
N GLY A 70 16.91 -4.74 -14.50
CA GLY A 70 17.67 -5.51 -13.52
C GLY A 70 16.93 -5.66 -12.17
N PRO A 71 17.51 -6.39 -11.22
CA PRO A 71 16.87 -6.75 -9.94
C PRO A 71 16.52 -5.57 -9.04
N ILE A 72 17.03 -4.38 -9.36
CA ILE A 72 16.69 -3.11 -8.73
C ILE A 72 16.41 -2.11 -9.84
N ALA A 73 15.16 -1.67 -9.96
CA ALA A 73 14.74 -0.69 -10.95
C ALA A 73 14.22 0.58 -10.27
N ARG A 74 14.39 1.72 -10.94
CA ARG A 74 13.89 3.02 -10.50
C ARG A 74 12.50 3.29 -11.08
N VAL A 75 11.52 3.44 -10.19
CA VAL A 75 10.10 3.70 -10.55
C VAL A 75 9.70 5.16 -10.32
N ALA A 76 10.37 5.86 -9.41
CA ALA A 76 10.22 7.30 -9.20
C ALA A 76 11.58 7.94 -8.81
N PRO A 77 11.72 9.27 -8.79
CA PRO A 77 13.00 9.94 -8.56
C PRO A 77 13.69 9.53 -7.27
N ASN A 78 12.93 9.17 -6.23
CA ASN A 78 13.39 8.72 -4.92
C ASN A 78 12.84 7.34 -4.53
N ILE A 79 12.30 6.56 -5.47
CA ILE A 79 11.68 5.25 -5.21
C ILE A 79 12.31 4.21 -6.13
N LEU A 80 12.86 3.17 -5.49
CA LEU A 80 13.36 1.97 -6.14
C LEU A 80 12.42 0.81 -5.83
N ILE A 81 12.25 -0.07 -6.80
CA ILE A 81 11.62 -1.36 -6.62
C ILE A 81 12.70 -2.44 -6.74
N THR A 82 12.56 -3.52 -5.97
CA THR A 82 13.55 -4.60 -5.97
C THR A 82 12.89 -5.97 -5.96
N SER A 83 13.49 -6.89 -6.71
CA SER A 83 13.20 -8.34 -6.69
C SER A 83 14.36 -9.16 -6.10
N SER A 84 15.43 -8.53 -5.60
CA SER A 84 16.57 -9.26 -5.00
C SER A 84 16.23 -9.73 -3.58
N PRO A 85 16.27 -11.04 -3.32
CA PRO A 85 16.09 -11.57 -1.97
C PRO A 85 17.22 -11.13 -1.03
N GLU A 86 18.45 -11.00 -1.53
CA GLU A 86 19.60 -10.57 -0.73
C GLU A 86 19.42 -9.15 -0.20
N LEU A 87 18.93 -8.23 -1.03
CA LEU A 87 18.64 -6.87 -0.62
C LEU A 87 17.50 -6.84 0.42
N TRP A 88 16.44 -7.62 0.20
CA TRP A 88 15.35 -7.73 1.16
C TRP A 88 15.80 -8.25 2.52
N ILE A 89 16.64 -9.29 2.55
CA ILE A 89 17.23 -9.81 3.79
C ILE A 89 18.10 -8.73 4.46
N HIS A 90 18.93 -8.02 3.68
CA HIS A 90 19.79 -6.96 4.20
C HIS A 90 19.00 -5.83 4.86
N VAL A 91 17.96 -5.34 4.19
CA VAL A 91 17.13 -4.22 4.66
C VAL A 91 16.38 -4.59 5.95
N ASN A 92 15.87 -5.82 6.04
CA ASN A 92 15.11 -6.27 7.21
C ASN A 92 15.99 -6.59 8.43
N ASN A 93 17.24 -6.98 8.23
CA ASN A 93 18.13 -7.39 9.33
C ASN A 93 19.02 -6.26 9.87
N LYS A 94 19.17 -5.16 9.14
CA LYS A 94 20.04 -4.06 9.56
C LYS A 94 19.28 -2.90 10.22
N PRO A 95 19.83 -2.31 11.29
CA PRO A 95 19.29 -1.08 11.85
C PRO A 95 19.48 0.09 10.87
N GLY A 96 18.59 1.08 10.95
CA GLY A 96 18.66 2.31 10.13
C GLY A 96 17.68 2.34 8.95
N TYR A 97 17.10 1.20 8.58
CA TYR A 97 15.96 1.18 7.65
C TYR A 97 14.66 1.35 8.41
N LYS A 98 13.89 2.38 8.05
CA LYS A 98 12.54 2.61 8.56
C LYS A 98 11.54 2.62 7.41
N ARG A 99 10.28 2.35 7.72
CA ARG A 99 9.19 2.54 6.75
C ARG A 99 9.09 4.02 6.36
N SER A 100 8.73 4.29 5.11
CA SER A 100 8.68 5.65 4.57
C SER A 100 7.50 6.45 5.11
N ASP A 101 7.60 7.78 5.04
CA ASP A 101 6.50 8.66 5.43
C ASP A 101 5.28 8.52 4.49
N TRP A 102 5.51 8.10 3.24
CA TRP A 102 4.41 7.72 2.34
C TRP A 102 3.61 6.54 2.91
N TYR A 103 4.28 5.50 3.40
CA TYR A 103 3.61 4.35 4.02
C TYR A 103 2.85 4.75 5.28
N TYR A 104 3.43 5.64 6.10
CA TYR A 104 2.76 6.22 7.25
C TYR A 104 1.42 6.85 6.87
N ASN A 105 1.42 7.73 5.87
CA ASN A 105 0.24 8.46 5.45
C ASN A 105 -0.81 7.56 4.80
N ALA A 106 -0.39 6.51 4.09
CA ALA A 106 -1.29 5.56 3.44
C ALA A 106 -1.96 4.59 4.43
N CYS A 107 -1.23 4.14 5.46
CA CYS A 107 -1.71 3.12 6.40
C CYS A 107 -2.31 3.67 7.70
N ARG A 108 -2.36 5.01 7.87
CA ARG A 108 -2.92 5.65 9.05
C ARG A 108 -4.43 5.83 8.91
N ILE A 109 -5.16 4.87 9.46
CA ILE A 109 -6.64 4.88 9.50
C ILE A 109 -7.14 5.86 10.56
N GLU A 110 -6.54 5.85 11.77
CA GLU A 110 -6.95 6.73 12.86
C GLU A 110 -5.97 7.90 13.04
N TYR A 111 -6.50 9.13 13.03
CA TYR A 111 -5.69 10.33 13.18
C TYR A 111 -5.10 10.49 14.58
N ARG A 112 -5.81 10.08 15.64
CA ARG A 112 -5.39 10.38 17.02
C ARG A 112 -4.41 9.36 17.60
N ARG A 113 -4.33 8.15 17.02
CA ARG A 113 -3.60 7.02 17.58
C ARG A 113 -2.94 6.22 16.47
N ASP A 114 -1.67 5.89 16.68
CA ASP A 114 -0.94 4.98 15.81
C ASP A 114 -1.08 3.54 16.30
N ASN A 115 -1.32 2.63 15.35
CA ASN A 115 -1.36 1.19 15.58
C ASN A 115 -0.02 0.54 15.16
N VAL A 116 0.08 -0.80 15.26
CA VAL A 116 1.31 -1.52 14.84
C VAL A 116 1.59 -1.34 13.36
N PHE A 117 0.56 -1.27 12.51
CA PHE A 117 0.75 -1.09 11.07
C PHE A 117 1.18 0.33 10.70
N SER A 118 0.57 1.36 11.30
CA SER A 118 0.91 2.75 10.99
C SER A 118 2.25 3.17 11.57
N GLN A 119 2.74 2.56 12.66
CA GLN A 119 3.98 2.99 13.29
C GLN A 119 5.22 2.78 12.39
N THR A 120 5.94 3.86 12.07
CA THR A 120 7.18 3.83 11.27
C THR A 120 8.45 3.89 12.10
N ASP A 121 8.36 4.32 13.36
CA ASP A 121 9.47 4.24 14.31
C ASP A 121 9.71 2.80 14.74
N ASN A 122 10.91 2.28 14.46
CA ASN A 122 11.24 0.88 14.71
C ASN A 122 11.14 0.49 16.20
N GLN A 123 11.54 1.36 17.12
CA GLN A 123 11.51 1.06 18.55
C GLN A 123 10.07 1.01 19.06
N LYS A 124 9.26 2.00 18.71
CA LYS A 124 7.84 2.03 19.10
C LYS A 124 7.07 0.89 18.45
N HIS A 125 7.38 0.55 17.20
CA HIS A 125 6.80 -0.58 16.50
C HIS A 125 7.13 -1.91 17.20
N GLU A 126 8.40 -2.11 17.58
CA GLU A 126 8.82 -3.31 18.31
C GLU A 126 8.12 -3.44 19.66
N GLN A 127 8.00 -2.34 20.42
CA GLN A 127 7.29 -2.33 21.70
C GLN A 127 5.82 -2.75 21.55
N ARG A 128 5.08 -2.16 20.60
CA ARG A 128 3.68 -2.55 20.36
C ARG A 128 3.56 -3.99 19.85
N ARG A 129 4.47 -4.43 18.98
CA ARG A 129 4.49 -5.82 18.49
C ARG A 129 4.68 -6.81 19.65
N LYS A 130 5.56 -6.50 20.61
CA LYS A 130 5.75 -7.32 21.82
C LYS A 130 4.48 -7.38 22.68
N GLN A 131 3.74 -6.28 22.79
CA GLN A 131 2.45 -6.25 23.49
C GLN A 131 1.39 -7.13 22.81
N MET A 132 1.38 -7.20 21.47
CA MET A 132 0.43 -8.03 20.72
C MET A 132 0.86 -9.49 20.59
N ALA A 133 2.15 -9.81 20.73
CA ALA A 133 2.68 -11.15 20.48
C ALA A 133 1.97 -12.30 21.21
N PRO A 134 1.56 -12.18 22.49
CA PRO A 134 0.86 -13.26 23.20
C PRO A 134 -0.47 -13.67 22.55
N GLY A 135 -1.25 -12.70 22.05
CA GLY A 135 -2.52 -12.97 21.39
C GLY A 135 -2.38 -13.74 20.07
N TYR A 136 -1.21 -13.67 19.42
CA TYR A 136 -0.88 -14.44 18.21
C TYR A 136 -0.03 -15.68 18.47
N SER A 137 0.36 -15.95 19.73
CA SER A 137 1.20 -17.10 20.05
C SER A 137 0.41 -18.39 20.29
N GLY A 138 -0.91 -18.37 20.11
CA GLY A 138 -1.81 -19.51 20.38
C GLY A 138 -1.96 -19.88 21.85
N ARG A 139 -1.28 -19.19 22.78
CA ARG A 139 -1.33 -19.48 24.22
C ARG A 139 -2.54 -18.88 24.91
N GLU A 140 -2.97 -17.70 24.48
CA GLU A 140 -4.05 -16.95 25.15
C GLU A 140 -5.44 -17.33 24.62
N ASN A 141 -5.54 -17.90 23.42
CA ASN A 141 -6.81 -18.29 22.81
C ASN A 141 -6.78 -19.72 22.24
N PRO A 142 -6.79 -20.75 23.11
CA PRO A 142 -6.78 -22.15 22.68
C PRO A 142 -8.06 -22.58 21.95
N HIS A 143 -9.15 -21.81 22.08
CA HIS A 143 -10.43 -22.10 21.46
C HIS A 143 -10.66 -21.33 20.15
N LEU A 144 -9.64 -20.62 19.64
CA LEU A 144 -9.78 -19.82 18.43
C LEU A 144 -10.25 -20.66 17.24
N GLU A 145 -9.62 -21.82 17.02
CA GLU A 145 -9.94 -22.72 15.90
C GLU A 145 -11.39 -23.21 16.00
N ASN A 146 -11.77 -23.78 17.15
CA ASN A 146 -13.15 -24.22 17.38
C ASN A 146 -14.18 -23.08 17.19
N SER A 147 -13.86 -21.88 17.68
CA SER A 147 -14.75 -20.72 17.54
C SER A 147 -14.91 -20.30 16.08
N VAL A 148 -13.85 -20.39 15.28
CA VAL A 148 -13.89 -20.13 13.84
C VAL A 148 -14.71 -21.21 13.14
N ASP A 149 -14.49 -22.48 13.45
CA ASP A 149 -15.23 -23.61 12.87
C ASP A 149 -16.73 -23.49 13.12
N GLU A 150 -17.13 -23.12 14.34
CA GLU A 150 -18.53 -22.85 14.67
C GLU A 150 -19.12 -21.72 13.82
N ARG A 151 -18.42 -20.58 13.68
CA ARG A 151 -18.93 -19.45 12.88
C ARG A 151 -18.99 -19.80 11.39
N VAL A 152 -18.05 -20.60 10.89
CA VAL A 152 -18.08 -21.10 9.52
C VAL A 152 -19.27 -22.03 9.32
N GLN A 153 -19.52 -22.94 10.26
CA GLN A 153 -20.68 -23.83 10.20
C GLN A 153 -21.99 -23.05 10.22
N GLU A 154 -22.14 -22.08 11.13
CA GLU A 154 -23.30 -21.18 11.16
C GLU A 154 -23.48 -20.43 9.83
N PHE A 155 -22.39 -19.93 9.24
CA PHE A 155 -22.46 -19.27 7.95
C PHE A 155 -22.92 -20.21 6.82
N LEU A 156 -22.40 -21.45 6.80
CA LEU A 156 -22.81 -22.48 5.84
C LEU A 156 -24.28 -22.87 6.02
N ASP A 157 -24.78 -22.92 7.25
CA ASP A 157 -26.17 -23.24 7.56
C ASP A 157 -27.14 -22.11 7.14
N LEU A 158 -26.67 -20.86 7.12
CA LEU A 158 -27.45 -19.70 6.67
C LEU A 158 -27.61 -19.60 5.15
N ILE A 159 -26.63 -20.10 4.38
CA ILE A 159 -26.65 -20.10 2.91
C ILE A 159 -27.96 -20.71 2.39
N PRO A 160 -28.32 -21.98 2.71
CA PRO A 160 -29.58 -22.58 2.26
C PRO A 160 -30.81 -21.77 2.65
N GLN A 161 -30.85 -21.18 3.85
CA GLN A 161 -32.02 -20.45 4.35
C GLN A 161 -32.28 -19.15 3.57
N GLN A 162 -31.22 -18.46 3.19
CA GLN A 162 -31.32 -17.25 2.37
C GLN A 162 -31.78 -17.56 0.94
N TYR A 163 -31.27 -18.65 0.34
CA TYR A 163 -31.72 -19.11 -0.98
C TYR A 163 -33.15 -19.67 -0.97
N LEU A 164 -33.59 -20.33 0.11
CA LEU A 164 -34.98 -20.76 0.29
C LEU A 164 -35.95 -19.58 0.32
N THR A 165 -35.58 -18.49 1.01
CA THR A 165 -36.41 -17.28 1.05
C THR A 165 -36.52 -16.63 -0.33
N LEU A 166 -35.41 -16.58 -1.08
CA LEU A 166 -35.38 -16.04 -2.44
C LEU A 166 -36.17 -16.92 -3.42
N ASP A 167 -36.08 -18.24 -3.30
CA ASP A 167 -36.83 -19.21 -4.09
C ASP A 167 -38.34 -19.15 -3.83
N ILE A 168 -38.75 -18.94 -2.57
CA ILE A 168 -40.16 -18.75 -2.21
C ILE A 168 -40.68 -17.43 -2.78
N ILE A 169 -39.96 -16.33 -2.58
CA ILE A 169 -40.36 -15.01 -3.11
C ILE A 169 -40.41 -15.03 -4.65
N SER A 170 -39.43 -15.64 -5.31
CA SER A 170 -39.42 -15.73 -6.78
C SER A 170 -40.46 -16.72 -7.31
N GLY A 171 -40.73 -17.80 -6.59
CA GLY A 171 -41.81 -18.74 -6.90
C GLY A 171 -43.17 -18.06 -6.84
N ILE A 172 -43.42 -17.26 -5.80
CA ILE A 172 -44.66 -16.50 -5.64
C ILE A 172 -44.76 -15.34 -6.65
N GLY A 173 -43.69 -14.58 -6.85
CA GLY A 173 -43.70 -13.37 -7.69
C GLY A 173 -43.53 -13.61 -9.19
N PHE A 174 -42.78 -14.64 -9.58
CA PHE A 174 -42.38 -14.91 -10.97
C PHE A 174 -42.72 -16.32 -11.45
N GLY A 175 -43.41 -17.13 -10.64
CA GLY A 175 -43.89 -18.47 -11.01
C GLY A 175 -42.79 -19.54 -11.12
N LYS A 176 -41.55 -19.24 -10.70
CA LYS A 176 -40.42 -20.20 -10.72
C LYS A 176 -39.38 -19.90 -9.63
N PRO A 177 -38.80 -20.93 -9.00
CA PRO A 177 -37.72 -20.74 -8.01
C PRO A 177 -36.45 -20.22 -8.70
N PHE A 178 -35.68 -19.40 -7.99
CA PHE A 178 -34.47 -18.74 -8.46
C PHE A 178 -33.35 -19.75 -8.75
N ARG A 179 -33.24 -20.80 -7.94
CA ARG A 179 -32.25 -21.88 -8.10
C ARG A 179 -32.25 -22.51 -9.51
N HIS A 180 -33.39 -22.52 -10.19
CA HIS A 180 -33.51 -23.06 -11.56
C HIS A 180 -32.84 -22.19 -12.63
N GLY A 181 -32.53 -20.93 -12.33
CA GLY A 181 -31.75 -20.04 -13.19
C GLY A 181 -30.24 -20.19 -13.00
N ALA A 182 -29.79 -20.53 -11.79
CA ALA A 182 -28.37 -20.70 -11.45
C ALA A 182 -27.78 -21.99 -12.04
N GLU A 183 -28.55 -23.10 -12.08
CA GLU A 183 -28.13 -24.35 -12.74
C GLU A 183 -27.93 -24.21 -14.26
N ARG A 184 -28.48 -23.15 -14.89
CA ARG A 184 -28.25 -22.83 -16.32
C ARG A 184 -27.03 -21.96 -16.59
N LEU A 185 -26.37 -21.44 -15.55
CA LEU A 185 -25.17 -20.61 -15.67
C LEU A 185 -23.87 -21.35 -15.34
N GLY A 186 -23.92 -22.68 -15.13
CA GLY A 186 -22.79 -23.60 -15.30
C GLY A 186 -21.45 -23.16 -14.71
N CYS A 187 -21.29 -23.40 -13.41
CA CYS A 187 -20.15 -24.22 -12.97
C CYS A 187 -20.63 -25.68 -12.94
#